data_AF-A0A2N3I8L1-F1
#
_entry.id   AF-A0A2N3I8L1-F1
#
_cell.length_a   1.000
_cell.length_b   1.000
_cell.length_c   1.000
_cell.angle_alpha   90.00
_cell.angle_beta   90.00
_cell.angle_gamma   90.00
#
_symmetry.space_group_name_H-M   'P 1'
#
loop_
_entity.id
_entity.type
_entity.pdbx_description
1 polymer ?
#
loop_
_entity_poly.entity_id
_entity_poly.type
_entity_poly.pdbx_seq_one_letter_code
_entity_poly.pdbx_strand_id
1 'polypeptide(L)'
;MRIQVRLTTIILILIAFADFSAKAQQVPLLDQYYINPVVYNPAASGANGLFNSYLIRNQKFMGFDGGQVTHAFTADAALNDGKYGVGLNLTNDDVGIFSNTQALLSYSYRLKFADKHNLRFGISAGISDFRMDMSGIIADSSDPYLLNNNIKNTEFMANLGVYYSYNNLLLGITVPQLLNNSISESSGGKQSSYQLNRQLLVTGGYRFPINMVKNLSISPFLLLRYADSSPFQYDVNVIADLKDKGWFAVNYRDDFSLGLNLGVKILKNFTIGYSYDLGIKKTGRYASNNHEFLLGFSLPLSSDKKPDRILDNDSSILKTLLAEKYKKIDYLRKALEEMEKRDKQSDQDRDGVADDIDQCPNTPSYYIVDETGCPVDSDGDGIVDSEDLCPEIAGSFENKGCPEQKEEKIDMEDHLENIYFSFGNYTLTEYSRNKLATLIKILKKNQNYTLKMHGHTDDIGSDSSNIELAYKRLLTVKNYLVLNGIPDNQIIVVPHGESLPVVANTDNKSRANNRRVSFEIYNYQ
;
A
#
# COMPACT_ATOMS: atom_id res chain seq x y z
N MET A 1 11.48 50.48 1.19
CA MET A 1 10.51 51.33 0.46
C MET A 1 10.86 51.49 -1.04
N ARG A 2 11.28 50.41 -1.74
CA ARG A 2 11.65 50.46 -3.18
C ARG A 2 11.03 49.33 -4.02
N ILE A 3 10.16 48.51 -3.43
CA ILE A 3 9.52 47.35 -4.09
C ILE A 3 8.05 47.63 -4.42
N GLN A 4 7.38 48.55 -3.71
CA GLN A 4 5.96 48.87 -3.97
C GLN A 4 5.72 49.71 -5.24
N VAL A 5 6.72 50.45 -5.73
CA VAL A 5 6.53 51.37 -6.87
C VAL A 5 6.58 50.66 -8.23
N ARG A 6 7.02 49.39 -8.30
CA ARG A 6 7.04 48.61 -9.57
C ARG A 6 5.75 47.84 -9.84
N LEU A 7 4.92 47.58 -8.82
CA LEU A 7 3.66 46.84 -8.99
C LEU A 7 2.55 47.73 -9.56
N THR A 8 2.48 48.99 -9.14
CA THR A 8 1.47 49.96 -9.59
C THR A 8 1.61 50.34 -11.06
N THR A 9 2.84 50.37 -11.60
CA THR A 9 3.07 50.69 -13.02
C THR A 9 2.71 49.53 -13.95
N ILE A 10 2.79 48.28 -13.47
CA ILE A 10 2.35 47.09 -14.23
C ILE A 10 0.82 47.00 -14.24
N ILE A 11 0.16 47.37 -13.13
CA ILE A 11 -1.31 47.41 -13.03
C ILE A 11 -1.92 48.51 -13.93
N LEU A 12 -1.25 49.66 -14.07
CA LEU A 12 -1.72 50.76 -14.94
C LEU A 12 -1.54 50.49 -16.44
N ILE A 13 -0.57 49.67 -16.84
CA ILE A 13 -0.41 49.24 -18.24
C ILE A 13 -1.45 48.18 -18.63
N LEU A 14 -1.90 47.35 -17.68
CA LEU A 14 -2.96 46.35 -17.87
C LEU A 14 -4.37 46.94 -18.00
N ILE A 15 -4.61 48.14 -17.48
CA ILE A 15 -5.93 48.82 -17.56
C ILE A 15 -6.12 49.55 -18.90
N ALA A 16 -5.05 49.74 -19.69
CA ALA A 16 -5.10 50.49 -20.95
C ALA A 16 -5.51 49.68 -22.20
N PHE A 17 -5.83 48.37 -22.07
CA PHE A 17 -6.20 47.49 -23.19
C PHE A 17 -7.63 46.93 -23.09
N ALA A 18 -8.57 47.73 -22.59
CA ALA A 18 -9.99 47.35 -22.59
C ALA A 18 -10.68 47.83 -23.88
N ASP A 19 -10.43 47.17 -25.00
CA ASP A 19 -11.28 47.27 -26.18
C ASP A 19 -12.34 46.16 -26.17
N PHE A 20 -13.59 46.59 -26.30
CA PHE A 20 -14.77 45.74 -26.35
C PHE A 20 -14.74 44.88 -27.62
N SER A 21 -14.62 43.56 -27.44
CA SER A 21 -14.82 42.57 -28.51
C SER A 21 -16.07 41.74 -28.23
N ALA A 22 -16.81 41.45 -29.31
CA ALA A 22 -17.99 40.60 -29.29
C ALA A 22 -17.62 39.18 -28.83
N LYS A 23 -18.48 38.58 -28.00
CA LYS A 23 -18.25 37.30 -27.34
C LYS A 23 -18.56 36.14 -28.30
N ALA A 24 -17.54 35.57 -28.92
CA ALA A 24 -17.67 34.37 -29.75
C ALA A 24 -17.52 33.05 -28.94
N GLN A 25 -18.08 31.98 -29.49
CA GLN A 25 -18.34 30.67 -28.89
C GLN A 25 -17.04 29.94 -28.48
N GLN A 26 -17.04 29.31 -27.30
CA GLN A 26 -15.86 28.66 -26.70
C GLN A 26 -15.95 27.13 -26.77
N VAL A 27 -14.79 26.47 -26.79
CA VAL A 27 -14.67 25.02 -26.62
C VAL A 27 -15.31 24.62 -25.27
N PRO A 28 -16.25 23.66 -25.25
CA PRO A 28 -16.91 23.27 -24.01
C PRO A 28 -15.90 22.67 -23.03
N LEU A 29 -15.74 23.28 -21.85
CA LEU A 29 -14.96 22.67 -20.77
C LEU A 29 -15.88 21.86 -19.85
N LEU A 30 -15.50 20.61 -19.60
CA LEU A 30 -16.12 19.73 -18.60
C LEU A 30 -15.89 20.28 -17.19
N ASP A 31 -16.70 19.88 -16.23
CA ASP A 31 -16.66 20.44 -14.87
C ASP A 31 -15.64 19.70 -13.98
N GLN A 32 -15.38 18.42 -14.26
CA GLN A 32 -14.38 17.59 -13.56
C GLN A 32 -13.10 17.36 -14.39
N TYR A 33 -12.69 18.33 -15.21
CA TYR A 33 -11.51 18.23 -16.07
C TYR A 33 -10.19 17.93 -15.32
N TYR A 34 -10.11 18.25 -14.02
CA TYR A 34 -8.96 17.95 -13.17
C TYR A 34 -8.83 16.44 -12.84
N ILE A 35 -9.92 15.68 -12.94
CA ILE A 35 -9.90 14.20 -12.84
C ILE A 35 -9.38 13.57 -14.13
N ASN A 36 -9.75 14.16 -15.27
CA ASN A 36 -9.42 13.66 -16.60
C ASN A 36 -8.71 14.72 -17.47
N PRO A 37 -7.40 14.96 -17.25
CA PRO A 37 -6.68 15.99 -17.98
C PRO A 37 -6.47 15.69 -19.47
N VAL A 38 -6.67 14.43 -19.91
CA VAL A 38 -6.53 14.02 -21.31
C VAL A 38 -7.58 14.66 -22.21
N VAL A 39 -8.73 15.07 -21.65
CA VAL A 39 -9.78 15.77 -22.40
C VAL A 39 -9.26 17.06 -23.04
N TYR A 40 -8.38 17.78 -22.35
CA TYR A 40 -7.89 19.08 -22.83
C TYR A 40 -6.39 19.09 -23.14
N ASN A 41 -5.56 18.26 -22.48
CA ASN A 41 -4.11 18.26 -22.66
C ASN A 41 -3.60 16.90 -23.17
N PRO A 42 -3.18 16.78 -24.44
CA PRO A 42 -2.69 15.52 -25.00
C PRO A 42 -1.38 15.04 -24.36
N ALA A 43 -0.61 15.92 -23.72
CA ALA A 43 0.60 15.51 -23.00
C ALA A 43 0.30 14.76 -21.70
N ALA A 44 -0.94 14.86 -21.19
CA ALA A 44 -1.38 14.14 -20.00
C ALA A 44 -1.70 12.65 -20.29
N SER A 45 -1.84 12.23 -21.56
CA SER A 45 -2.13 10.83 -21.91
C SER A 45 -1.07 9.88 -21.33
N GLY A 46 -1.49 8.90 -20.55
CA GLY A 46 -0.64 7.93 -19.85
C GLY A 46 0.18 8.51 -18.70
N ALA A 47 -0.14 9.70 -18.17
CA ALA A 47 0.70 10.40 -17.18
C ALA A 47 0.69 9.76 -15.80
N ASN A 48 -0.42 9.13 -15.43
CA ASN A 48 -0.55 8.42 -14.16
C ASN A 48 0.00 6.99 -14.19
N GLY A 49 0.49 6.51 -15.34
CA GLY A 49 1.03 5.16 -15.49
C GLY A 49 -0.02 4.06 -15.57
N LEU A 50 -1.30 4.40 -15.58
CA LEU A 50 -2.42 3.46 -15.62
C LEU A 50 -3.02 3.43 -17.03
N PHE A 51 -3.86 2.42 -17.26
CA PHE A 51 -4.92 2.54 -18.25
C PHE A 51 -6.10 3.23 -17.58
N ASN A 52 -6.62 4.30 -18.18
CA ASN A 52 -7.87 4.91 -17.73
C ASN A 52 -8.84 4.98 -18.90
N SER A 53 -10.12 4.81 -18.59
CA SER A 53 -11.20 5.22 -19.46
C SER A 53 -12.24 5.98 -18.68
N TYR A 54 -12.87 6.97 -19.32
CA TYR A 54 -13.93 7.77 -18.73
C TYR A 54 -15.06 7.92 -19.74
N LEU A 55 -16.28 7.75 -19.27
CA LEU A 55 -17.50 8.14 -19.94
C LEU A 55 -18.09 9.31 -19.17
N ILE A 56 -18.33 10.42 -19.85
CA ILE A 56 -18.79 11.67 -19.26
C ILE A 56 -20.03 12.13 -20.02
N ARG A 57 -21.06 12.52 -19.28
CA ARG A 57 -22.22 13.23 -19.81
C ARG A 57 -22.35 14.54 -19.05
N ASN A 58 -22.15 15.66 -19.73
CA ASN A 58 -22.34 16.99 -19.18
C ASN A 58 -23.54 17.63 -19.86
N GLN A 59 -24.48 18.14 -19.07
CA GLN A 59 -25.65 18.86 -19.55
C GLN A 59 -25.65 20.25 -18.94
N LYS A 60 -25.62 21.27 -19.80
CA LYS A 60 -25.60 22.69 -19.41
C LYS A 60 -26.88 23.40 -19.81
N PHE A 61 -27.17 24.49 -19.11
CA PHE A 61 -28.35 25.32 -19.40
C PHE A 61 -29.67 24.55 -19.30
N MET A 62 -29.80 23.62 -18.33
CA MET A 62 -31.06 22.91 -18.14
C MET A 62 -32.22 23.90 -17.92
N GLY A 63 -33.26 23.77 -18.73
CA GLY A 63 -34.40 24.69 -18.76
C GLY A 63 -34.45 25.58 -20.00
N PHE A 64 -33.39 25.61 -20.81
CA PHE A 64 -33.41 26.21 -22.16
C PHE A 64 -33.63 25.13 -23.20
N ASP A 65 -34.55 25.41 -24.13
CA ASP A 65 -34.70 24.57 -25.31
C ASP A 65 -33.42 24.65 -26.16
N GLY A 66 -32.90 23.49 -26.57
CA GLY A 66 -31.58 23.39 -27.20
C GLY A 66 -30.38 23.60 -26.28
N GLY A 67 -30.53 23.47 -24.95
CA GLY A 67 -29.41 23.48 -24.01
C GLY A 67 -28.31 22.47 -24.37
N GLN A 68 -27.07 22.79 -24.05
CA GLN A 68 -25.91 21.98 -24.46
C GLN A 68 -25.89 20.62 -23.76
N VAL A 69 -25.70 19.55 -24.54
CA VAL A 69 -25.39 18.21 -24.04
C VAL A 69 -24.08 17.75 -24.66
N THR A 70 -23.12 17.43 -23.80
CA THR A 70 -21.82 16.89 -24.19
C THR A 70 -21.70 15.45 -23.73
N HIS A 71 -21.40 14.56 -24.66
CA HIS A 71 -20.98 13.20 -24.41
C HIS A 71 -19.48 13.09 -24.70
N ALA A 72 -18.69 12.62 -23.73
CA ALA A 72 -17.28 12.38 -23.92
C ALA A 72 -16.91 10.96 -23.49
N PHE A 73 -16.17 10.26 -24.36
CA PHE A 73 -15.47 9.04 -24.03
C PHE A 73 -13.98 9.27 -24.23
N THR A 74 -13.21 9.06 -23.17
CA THR A 74 -11.75 9.08 -23.27
C THR A 74 -11.17 7.75 -22.84
N ALA A 75 -10.08 7.33 -23.47
CA ALA A 75 -9.25 6.25 -22.98
C ALA A 75 -7.78 6.61 -23.15
N ASP A 76 -6.95 6.35 -22.15
CA ASP A 76 -5.52 6.60 -22.23
C ASP A 76 -4.71 5.50 -21.54
N ALA A 77 -3.50 5.28 -22.03
CA ALA A 77 -2.61 4.23 -21.54
C ALA A 77 -1.16 4.70 -21.53
N ALA A 78 -0.43 4.28 -20.52
CA ALA A 78 1.02 4.42 -20.45
C ALA A 78 1.71 3.22 -21.12
N LEU A 79 2.66 3.47 -22.02
CA LEU A 79 3.45 2.44 -22.70
C LEU A 79 4.92 2.54 -22.32
N ASN A 80 5.63 1.41 -22.36
CA ASN A 80 7.07 1.29 -22.08
C ASN A 80 7.48 1.98 -20.76
N ASP A 81 6.98 1.47 -19.63
CA ASP A 81 7.20 2.01 -18.29
C ASP A 81 6.79 3.51 -18.16
N GLY A 82 5.81 3.94 -18.95
CA GLY A 82 5.32 5.32 -19.03
C GLY A 82 6.24 6.30 -19.76
N LYS A 83 7.19 5.80 -20.57
CA LYS A 83 7.98 6.63 -21.49
C LYS A 83 7.11 7.24 -22.58
N TYR A 84 6.11 6.49 -23.04
CA TYR A 84 5.14 6.95 -24.01
C TYR A 84 3.74 6.90 -23.41
N GLY A 85 2.83 7.72 -23.94
CA GLY A 85 1.42 7.63 -23.65
C GLY A 85 0.62 7.68 -24.94
N VAL A 86 -0.47 6.94 -24.99
CA VAL A 86 -1.45 7.00 -26.07
C VAL A 86 -2.80 7.35 -25.49
N GLY A 87 -3.60 8.11 -26.22
CA GLY A 87 -4.92 8.53 -25.80
C GLY A 87 -5.90 8.56 -26.96
N LEU A 88 -7.16 8.33 -26.65
CA LEU A 88 -8.32 8.49 -27.50
C LEU A 88 -9.29 9.43 -26.80
N ASN A 89 -9.79 10.42 -27.51
CA ASN A 89 -10.84 11.32 -27.04
C ASN A 89 -11.93 11.41 -28.11
N LEU A 90 -13.10 10.86 -27.79
CA LEU A 90 -14.30 10.94 -28.60
C LEU A 90 -15.27 11.87 -27.90
N THR A 91 -15.65 12.95 -28.54
CA THR A 91 -16.63 13.89 -27.98
C THR A 91 -17.76 14.12 -28.98
N ASN A 92 -18.96 14.32 -28.46
CA ASN A 92 -20.11 14.75 -29.21
C ASN A 92 -20.78 15.87 -28.40
N ASP A 93 -20.85 17.05 -29.00
CA ASP A 93 -21.44 18.25 -28.43
C ASP A 93 -22.68 18.61 -29.24
N ASP A 94 -23.85 18.50 -28.61
CA ASP A 94 -25.12 18.93 -29.18
C ASP A 94 -25.57 20.24 -28.52
N VAL A 95 -25.85 21.27 -29.33
CA VAL A 95 -26.31 22.60 -28.89
C VAL A 95 -27.40 23.07 -29.84
N GLY A 96 -28.67 22.89 -29.43
CA GLY A 96 -29.82 23.19 -30.27
C GLY A 96 -29.78 22.42 -31.59
N ILE A 97 -29.70 23.15 -32.70
CA ILE A 97 -29.64 22.61 -34.07
C ILE A 97 -28.23 22.19 -34.50
N PHE A 98 -27.23 22.46 -33.67
CA PHE A 98 -25.83 22.19 -33.96
C PHE A 98 -25.39 20.90 -33.27
N SER A 99 -24.66 20.07 -34.00
CA SER A 99 -23.98 18.90 -33.45
C SER A 99 -22.53 18.89 -33.92
N ASN A 100 -21.59 18.68 -33.01
CA ASN A 100 -20.18 18.55 -33.35
C ASN A 100 -19.61 17.26 -32.76
N THR A 101 -19.18 16.34 -33.62
CA THR A 101 -18.56 15.07 -33.20
C THR A 101 -17.08 15.09 -33.50
N GLN A 102 -16.25 14.94 -32.47
CA GLN A 102 -14.80 14.96 -32.58
C GLN A 102 -14.20 13.61 -32.21
N ALA A 103 -13.19 13.19 -32.96
CA ALA A 103 -12.39 12.02 -32.66
C ALA A 103 -10.91 12.39 -32.73
N LEU A 104 -10.22 12.37 -31.59
CA LEU A 104 -8.82 12.75 -31.43
C LEU A 104 -8.00 11.57 -30.92
N LEU A 105 -6.89 11.30 -31.60
CA LEU A 105 -5.84 10.42 -31.12
C LEU A 105 -4.69 11.25 -30.58
N SER A 106 -4.23 10.90 -29.38
CA SER A 106 -3.16 11.60 -28.68
C SER A 106 -1.95 10.70 -28.52
N TYR A 107 -0.77 11.27 -28.69
CA TYR A 107 0.50 10.64 -28.37
C TYR A 107 1.29 11.58 -27.46
N SER A 108 1.84 11.03 -26.38
CA SER A 108 2.69 11.76 -25.45
C SER A 108 4.05 11.08 -25.29
N TYR A 109 5.09 11.90 -25.17
CA TYR A 109 6.45 11.48 -24.90
C TYR A 109 6.95 12.07 -23.59
N ARG A 110 7.44 11.22 -22.69
CA ARG A 110 8.06 11.64 -21.42
C ARG A 110 9.56 11.79 -21.58
N LEU A 111 10.04 13.01 -21.44
CA LEU A 111 11.45 13.35 -21.25
C LEU A 111 11.80 13.26 -19.75
N LYS A 112 12.68 12.32 -19.40
CA LYS A 112 13.32 12.25 -18.08
C LYS A 112 14.69 12.91 -18.15
N PHE A 113 14.91 13.95 -17.34
CA PHE A 113 16.20 14.63 -17.23
C PHE A 113 16.77 14.62 -15.81
N ALA A 114 15.95 14.32 -14.80
CA ALA A 114 16.34 14.15 -13.41
C ALA A 114 15.34 13.25 -12.68
N ASP A 115 15.71 12.72 -11.52
CA ASP A 115 14.83 11.88 -10.71
C ASP A 115 13.60 12.66 -10.23
N LYS A 116 12.42 12.03 -10.29
CA LYS A 116 11.10 12.60 -9.93
C LYS A 116 10.60 13.75 -10.83
N HIS A 117 11.42 14.27 -11.74
CA HIS A 117 10.98 15.24 -12.77
C HIS A 117 10.42 14.49 -13.98
N ASN A 118 9.15 14.73 -14.30
CA ASN A 118 8.53 14.21 -15.50
C ASN A 118 8.05 15.36 -16.37
N LEU A 119 8.76 15.62 -17.47
CA LEU A 119 8.31 16.56 -18.50
C LEU A 119 7.76 15.76 -19.68
N ARG A 120 6.55 16.10 -20.11
CA ARG A 120 5.87 15.44 -21.22
C ARG A 120 5.50 16.43 -22.30
N PHE A 121 5.72 16.02 -23.53
CA PHE A 121 5.25 16.70 -24.73
C PHE A 121 4.19 15.82 -25.36
N GLY A 122 3.09 16.42 -25.79
CA GLY A 122 1.97 15.71 -26.38
C GLY A 122 1.48 16.40 -27.64
N ILE A 123 1.09 15.58 -28.59
CA ILE A 123 0.37 16.01 -29.78
C ILE A 123 -0.89 15.17 -29.89
N SER A 124 -1.99 15.79 -30.30
CA SER A 124 -3.15 15.03 -30.77
C SER A 124 -3.52 15.47 -32.17
N ALA A 125 -4.05 14.54 -32.96
CA ALA A 125 -4.60 14.81 -34.28
C ALA A 125 -5.91 14.03 -34.45
N GLY A 126 -6.82 14.56 -35.26
CA GLY A 126 -8.15 14.01 -35.36
C GLY A 126 -9.04 14.72 -36.35
N ILE A 127 -10.32 14.38 -36.29
CA ILE A 127 -11.37 14.97 -37.11
C ILE A 127 -12.46 15.59 -36.23
N SER A 128 -13.06 16.67 -36.70
CA SER A 128 -14.28 17.30 -36.18
C SER A 128 -15.33 17.23 -37.28
N ASP A 129 -16.48 16.63 -37.02
CA ASP A 129 -17.62 16.64 -37.94
C ASP A 129 -18.70 17.55 -37.36
N PHE A 130 -18.82 18.74 -37.94
CA PHE A 130 -19.82 19.73 -37.57
C PHE A 130 -21.05 19.60 -38.47
N ARG A 131 -22.23 19.57 -37.85
CA ARG A 131 -23.53 19.47 -38.51
C ARG A 131 -24.48 20.53 -37.97
N MET A 132 -25.25 21.11 -38.88
CA MET A 132 -26.40 21.95 -38.57
C MET A 132 -27.64 21.29 -39.18
N ASP A 133 -28.61 20.94 -38.35
CA ASP A 133 -29.89 20.36 -38.78
C ASP A 133 -31.02 21.36 -38.58
N MET A 134 -31.53 21.89 -39.70
CA MET A 134 -32.57 22.91 -39.71
C MET A 134 -34.00 22.34 -39.59
N SER A 135 -34.16 21.00 -39.58
CA SER A 135 -35.47 20.34 -39.61
C SER A 135 -36.35 20.62 -38.38
N GLY A 136 -35.73 20.99 -37.25
CA GLY A 136 -36.42 21.36 -36.01
C GLY A 136 -36.78 22.84 -35.89
N ILE A 137 -36.47 23.68 -36.89
CA ILE A 137 -36.71 25.13 -36.83
C ILE A 137 -38.03 25.47 -37.50
N ILE A 138 -38.91 26.14 -36.77
CA ILE A 138 -40.11 26.77 -37.34
C ILE A 138 -39.67 28.11 -37.96
N ALA A 139 -39.18 28.04 -39.19
CA ALA A 139 -38.77 29.20 -39.98
C ALA A 139 -39.88 29.67 -40.92
N ASP A 140 -39.88 30.95 -41.27
CA ASP A 140 -40.75 31.49 -42.32
C ASP A 140 -40.41 30.82 -43.66
N SER A 141 -41.40 30.13 -44.25
CA SER A 141 -41.28 29.36 -45.49
C SER A 141 -40.92 30.18 -46.74
N SER A 142 -40.76 31.50 -46.59
CA SER A 142 -40.39 32.44 -47.67
C SER A 142 -38.92 32.89 -47.65
N ASP A 143 -38.13 32.52 -46.63
CA ASP A 143 -36.71 32.88 -46.57
C ASP A 143 -35.81 31.85 -47.32
N PRO A 144 -35.26 32.21 -48.49
CA PRO A 144 -34.41 31.31 -49.28
C PRO A 144 -33.11 30.89 -48.59
N TYR A 145 -32.68 31.57 -47.52
CA TYR A 145 -31.50 31.18 -46.73
C TYR A 145 -31.77 30.04 -45.74
N LEU A 146 -33.04 29.80 -45.38
CA LEU A 146 -33.45 28.80 -44.38
C LEU A 146 -33.98 27.50 -44.99
N LEU A 147 -34.38 27.52 -46.27
CA LEU A 147 -35.15 26.43 -46.90
C LEU A 147 -34.32 25.21 -47.33
N ASN A 148 -32.98 25.23 -47.31
CA ASN A 148 -32.20 24.07 -47.75
C ASN A 148 -30.75 23.98 -47.24
N ASN A 149 -30.42 24.59 -46.10
CA ASN A 149 -29.05 24.66 -45.60
C ASN A 149 -28.81 23.69 -44.44
N ASN A 150 -28.76 22.38 -44.75
CA ASN A 150 -28.09 21.44 -43.86
C ASN A 150 -26.59 21.54 -44.09
N ILE A 151 -25.89 22.21 -43.17
CA ILE A 151 -24.44 22.39 -43.24
C ILE A 151 -23.78 21.15 -42.65
N LYS A 152 -22.87 20.54 -43.43
CA LYS A 152 -21.97 19.48 -42.96
C LYS A 152 -20.55 19.89 -43.30
N ASN A 153 -19.69 19.95 -42.30
CA ASN A 153 -18.30 20.33 -42.48
C ASN A 153 -17.41 19.42 -41.63
N THR A 154 -16.49 18.71 -42.28
CA THR A 154 -15.52 17.86 -41.61
C THR A 154 -14.16 18.53 -41.66
N GLU A 155 -13.55 18.75 -40.49
CA GLU A 155 -12.29 19.44 -40.34
C GLU A 155 -11.22 18.56 -39.70
N PHE A 156 -9.96 18.81 -40.06
CA PHE A 156 -8.83 18.23 -39.37
C PHE A 156 -8.45 19.08 -38.16
N MET A 157 -8.26 18.42 -37.03
CA MET A 157 -7.87 19.04 -35.78
C MET A 157 -6.47 18.59 -35.37
N ALA A 158 -5.71 19.50 -34.75
CA ALA A 158 -4.50 19.15 -34.04
C ALA A 158 -4.34 19.98 -32.78
N ASN A 159 -3.81 19.38 -31.71
CA ASN A 159 -3.53 20.07 -30.45
C ASN A 159 -2.09 19.79 -30.02
N LEU A 160 -1.49 20.74 -29.32
CA LEU A 160 -0.18 20.58 -28.68
C LEU A 160 -0.30 20.76 -27.18
N GLY A 161 0.44 19.95 -26.43
CA GLY A 161 0.46 19.98 -24.98
C GLY A 161 1.86 19.85 -24.42
N VAL A 162 2.10 20.52 -23.29
CA VAL A 162 3.19 20.26 -22.38
C VAL A 162 2.59 19.94 -21.02
N TYR A 163 3.13 18.93 -20.35
CA TYR A 163 2.67 18.51 -19.03
C TYR A 163 3.87 18.16 -18.15
N TYR A 164 4.04 18.90 -17.07
CA TYR A 164 5.16 18.75 -16.15
C TYR A 164 4.66 18.34 -14.78
N SER A 165 5.27 17.31 -14.20
CA SER A 165 5.04 16.90 -12.83
C SER A 165 6.33 16.71 -12.04
N TYR A 166 6.31 17.15 -10.80
CA TYR A 166 7.42 17.00 -9.85
C TYR A 166 6.88 16.85 -8.43
N ASN A 167 7.10 15.68 -7.83
CA ASN A 167 6.53 15.30 -6.54
C ASN A 167 5.00 15.54 -6.51
N ASN A 168 4.57 16.63 -5.87
CA ASN A 168 3.18 17.02 -5.70
C ASN A 168 2.74 18.17 -6.62
N LEU A 169 3.66 18.76 -7.37
CA LEU A 169 3.41 19.86 -8.31
C LEU A 169 3.03 19.30 -9.68
N LEU A 170 2.04 19.94 -10.30
CA LEU A 170 1.57 19.69 -11.66
C LEU A 170 1.44 21.02 -12.38
N LEU A 171 2.02 21.13 -13.58
CA LEU A 171 1.88 22.27 -14.47
C LEU A 171 1.56 21.77 -15.87
N GLY A 172 0.70 22.49 -16.59
CA GLY A 172 0.35 22.13 -17.96
C GLY A 172 0.14 23.35 -18.84
N ILE A 173 0.55 23.25 -20.09
CA ILE A 173 0.27 24.24 -21.13
C ILE A 173 -0.33 23.50 -22.31
N THR A 174 -1.38 24.04 -22.93
CA THR A 174 -2.02 23.43 -24.09
C THR A 174 -2.44 24.50 -25.07
N VAL A 175 -2.17 24.23 -26.36
CA VAL A 175 -2.69 24.98 -27.49
C VAL A 175 -3.63 24.06 -28.26
N PRO A 176 -4.95 24.08 -27.96
CA PRO A 176 -5.94 23.41 -28.78
C PRO A 176 -6.09 24.08 -30.15
N GLN A 177 -6.65 23.35 -31.13
CA GLN A 177 -6.99 23.86 -32.46
C GLN A 177 -5.82 24.57 -33.15
N LEU A 178 -4.66 23.91 -33.18
CA LEU A 178 -3.44 24.42 -33.81
C LEU A 178 -3.67 24.78 -35.29
N LEU A 179 -4.49 23.98 -35.97
CA LEU A 179 -4.94 24.19 -37.34
C LEU A 179 -6.05 25.25 -37.31
N ASN A 180 -5.70 26.48 -37.73
CA ASN A 180 -6.64 27.61 -37.79
C ASN A 180 -7.51 27.49 -39.05
N ASN A 181 -8.31 26.42 -39.12
CA ASN A 181 -9.15 26.17 -40.28
C ASN A 181 -10.22 27.27 -40.39
N SER A 182 -10.41 27.78 -41.60
CA SER A 182 -11.45 28.74 -41.91
C SER A 182 -12.58 28.05 -42.66
N ILE A 183 -13.80 28.17 -42.15
CA ILE A 183 -15.01 27.76 -42.86
C ILE A 183 -15.44 28.93 -43.73
N SER A 184 -15.33 28.81 -45.04
CA SER A 184 -15.84 29.82 -45.97
C SER A 184 -17.18 29.37 -46.55
N GLU A 185 -18.23 30.10 -46.22
CA GLU A 185 -19.57 29.96 -46.78
C GLU A 185 -19.78 30.97 -47.90
N SER A 186 -20.34 30.54 -49.02
CA SER A 186 -20.77 31.44 -50.10
C SER A 186 -22.28 31.33 -50.23
N SER A 187 -22.99 32.39 -49.85
CA SER A 187 -24.45 32.45 -49.94
C SER A 187 -24.88 33.79 -50.53
N GLY A 188 -25.69 33.76 -51.59
CA GLY A 188 -26.17 34.96 -52.29
C GLY A 188 -25.08 35.87 -52.88
N GLY A 189 -23.90 35.33 -53.22
CA GLY A 189 -22.79 36.11 -53.79
C GLY A 189 -21.92 36.86 -52.77
N LYS A 190 -22.17 36.71 -51.47
CA LYS A 190 -21.27 37.15 -50.40
C LYS A 190 -20.58 35.94 -49.78
N GLN A 191 -19.25 36.02 -49.71
CA GLN A 191 -18.42 35.03 -49.04
C GLN A 191 -18.20 35.45 -47.59
N SER A 192 -18.69 34.65 -46.64
CA SER A 192 -18.45 34.84 -45.22
C SER A 192 -17.50 33.75 -44.74
N SER A 193 -16.38 34.12 -44.11
CA SER A 193 -15.46 33.17 -43.51
C SER A 193 -15.51 33.23 -41.99
N TYR A 194 -15.64 32.07 -41.36
CA TYR A 194 -15.52 31.89 -39.92
C TYR A 194 -14.19 31.19 -39.63
N GLN A 195 -13.43 31.71 -38.66
CA GLN A 195 -12.18 31.11 -38.21
C GLN A 195 -12.30 30.74 -36.73
N LEU A 196 -11.81 29.55 -36.38
CA LEU A 196 -11.72 29.11 -35.00
C LEU A 196 -10.56 29.83 -34.31
N ASN A 197 -10.86 30.66 -33.31
CA ASN A 197 -9.82 31.38 -32.57
C ASN A 197 -8.96 30.40 -31.76
N ARG A 198 -7.65 30.47 -31.99
CA ARG A 198 -6.66 29.74 -31.20
C ARG A 198 -6.75 30.13 -29.73
N GLN A 199 -6.72 29.12 -28.88
CA GLN A 199 -6.75 29.31 -27.44
C GLN A 199 -5.43 28.83 -26.82
N LEU A 200 -5.05 29.43 -25.70
CA LEU A 200 -3.96 29.00 -24.85
C LEU A 200 -4.54 28.65 -23.48
N LEU A 201 -4.34 27.41 -23.07
CA LEU A 201 -4.72 26.91 -21.75
C LEU A 201 -3.45 26.76 -20.90
N VAL A 202 -3.47 27.33 -19.70
CA VAL A 202 -2.41 27.13 -18.71
C VAL A 202 -3.04 26.56 -17.46
N THR A 203 -2.46 25.49 -16.92
CA THR A 203 -2.96 24.79 -15.74
C THR A 203 -1.86 24.63 -14.71
N GLY A 204 -2.24 24.65 -13.44
CA GLY A 204 -1.31 24.44 -12.34
C GLY A 204 -2.02 23.93 -11.09
N GLY A 205 -1.43 22.96 -10.42
CA GLY A 205 -1.97 22.42 -9.18
C GLY A 205 -0.87 21.89 -8.27
N TYR A 206 -1.16 21.85 -6.97
CA TYR A 206 -0.25 21.30 -5.97
C TYR A 206 -1.00 20.43 -4.99
N ARG A 207 -0.53 19.21 -4.75
CA ARG A 207 -1.14 18.27 -3.80
C ARG A 207 -0.54 18.42 -2.40
N PHE A 208 -1.33 18.90 -1.45
CA PHE A 208 -0.94 18.96 -0.04
C PHE A 208 -1.41 17.70 0.71
N PRO A 209 -0.51 16.78 1.09
CA PRO A 209 -0.88 15.67 1.98
C PRO A 209 -1.21 16.22 3.38
N ILE A 210 -2.34 15.77 3.96
CA ILE A 210 -2.77 16.19 5.30
C ILE A 210 -2.34 15.13 6.30
N ASN A 211 -1.25 15.37 7.02
CA ASN A 211 -0.67 14.39 7.94
C ASN A 211 -1.59 14.01 9.12
N MET A 212 -2.52 14.89 9.50
CA MET A 212 -3.49 14.64 10.59
C MET A 212 -4.56 13.60 10.22
N VAL A 213 -4.81 13.38 8.93
CA VAL A 213 -5.83 12.43 8.44
C VAL A 213 -5.18 11.52 7.41
N LYS A 214 -4.96 10.26 7.79
CA LYS A 214 -4.30 9.27 6.92
C LYS A 214 -4.99 9.23 5.55
N ASN A 215 -4.18 9.29 4.49
CA ASN A 215 -4.61 9.20 3.09
C ASN A 215 -5.46 10.37 2.57
N LEU A 216 -5.59 11.47 3.32
CA LEU A 216 -6.24 12.69 2.84
C LEU A 216 -5.22 13.63 2.20
N SER A 217 -5.62 14.25 1.09
CA SER A 217 -4.88 15.35 0.49
C SER A 217 -5.81 16.45 -0.01
N ILE A 218 -5.34 17.68 0.05
CA ILE A 218 -6.04 18.86 -0.48
C ILE A 218 -5.22 19.40 -1.66
N SER A 219 -5.87 19.62 -2.80
CA SER A 219 -5.22 20.08 -4.02
C SER A 219 -5.91 21.34 -4.55
N PRO A 220 -5.35 22.54 -4.36
CA PRO A 220 -5.71 23.68 -5.19
C PRO A 220 -5.27 23.43 -6.64
N PHE A 221 -6.15 23.78 -7.59
CA PHE A 221 -5.92 23.64 -9.02
C PHE A 221 -6.47 24.87 -9.76
N LEU A 222 -5.65 25.49 -10.58
CA LEU A 222 -5.96 26.66 -11.39
C LEU A 222 -5.91 26.31 -12.87
N LEU A 223 -6.87 26.81 -13.64
CA LEU A 223 -6.85 26.81 -15.09
C LEU A 223 -7.07 28.24 -15.58
N LEU A 224 -6.22 28.70 -16.49
CA LEU A 224 -6.29 29.98 -17.15
C LEU A 224 -6.55 29.76 -18.64
N ARG A 225 -7.45 30.55 -19.21
CA ARG A 225 -7.75 30.54 -20.66
C ARG A 225 -7.53 31.91 -21.25
N TYR A 226 -6.77 31.94 -22.34
CA TYR A 226 -6.57 33.11 -23.18
C TYR A 226 -6.91 32.76 -24.63
N ALA A 227 -7.66 33.63 -25.29
CA ALA A 227 -7.91 33.53 -26.72
C ALA A 227 -8.01 34.95 -27.29
N ASP A 228 -7.54 35.16 -28.51
CA ASP A 228 -7.63 36.47 -29.15
C ASP A 228 -9.11 36.87 -29.29
N SER A 229 -9.43 38.13 -28.96
CA SER A 229 -10.80 38.67 -28.98
C SER A 229 -11.78 37.99 -28.00
N SER A 230 -11.29 37.26 -26.99
CA SER A 230 -12.10 36.72 -25.89
C SER A 230 -11.60 37.25 -24.55
N PRO A 231 -12.49 37.59 -23.59
CA PRO A 231 -12.06 37.95 -22.24
C PRO A 231 -11.23 36.83 -21.62
N PHE A 232 -10.17 37.21 -20.91
CA PHE A 232 -9.40 36.28 -20.10
C PHE A 232 -10.30 35.60 -19.07
N GLN A 233 -10.15 34.28 -18.91
CA GLN A 233 -10.95 33.49 -17.98
C GLN A 233 -10.06 32.65 -17.07
N TYR A 234 -10.54 32.42 -15.86
CA TYR A 234 -9.88 31.56 -14.89
C TYR A 234 -10.88 30.70 -14.12
N ASP A 235 -10.46 29.47 -13.86
CA ASP A 235 -11.19 28.47 -13.08
C ASP A 235 -10.30 28.06 -11.90
N VAL A 236 -10.81 28.20 -10.68
CA VAL A 236 -10.13 27.81 -9.44
C VAL A 236 -10.87 26.64 -8.83
N ASN A 237 -10.15 25.57 -8.48
CA ASN A 237 -10.72 24.37 -7.88
C ASN A 237 -9.95 24.03 -6.61
N VAL A 238 -10.64 23.53 -5.61
CA VAL A 238 -10.04 22.97 -4.40
C VAL A 238 -10.60 21.57 -4.22
N ILE A 239 -9.71 20.58 -4.27
CA ILE A 239 -10.06 19.16 -4.29
C ILE A 239 -9.56 18.49 -3.02
N ALA A 240 -10.47 17.98 -2.20
CA ALA A 240 -10.17 17.07 -1.10
C ALA A 240 -10.26 15.63 -1.60
N ASP A 241 -9.12 14.97 -1.81
CA ASP A 241 -9.02 13.57 -2.27
C ASP A 241 -8.64 12.67 -1.10
N LEU A 242 -9.48 11.66 -0.87
CA LEU A 242 -9.25 10.58 0.08
C LEU A 242 -8.86 9.33 -0.71
N LYS A 243 -7.58 8.93 -0.59
CA LYS A 243 -7.00 7.85 -1.40
C LYS A 243 -7.87 6.59 -1.35
N ASP A 244 -8.09 6.00 -2.52
CA ASP A 244 -8.86 4.76 -2.73
C ASP A 244 -10.35 4.82 -2.32
N LYS A 245 -10.87 5.98 -1.89
CA LYS A 245 -12.27 6.14 -1.44
C LYS A 245 -13.07 7.11 -2.28
N GLY A 246 -12.51 8.27 -2.61
CA GLY A 246 -13.27 9.30 -3.32
C GLY A 246 -12.69 10.71 -3.19
N TRP A 247 -13.42 11.69 -3.69
CA TRP A 247 -13.06 13.09 -3.59
C TRP A 247 -14.30 13.97 -3.43
N PHE A 248 -14.08 15.14 -2.85
CA PHE A 248 -15.00 16.26 -2.87
C PHE A 248 -14.26 17.47 -3.43
N ALA A 249 -14.88 18.25 -4.29
CA ALA A 249 -14.26 19.46 -4.81
C ALA A 249 -15.24 20.63 -4.94
N VAL A 250 -14.71 21.83 -4.72
CA VAL A 250 -15.41 23.08 -4.97
C VAL A 250 -14.72 23.79 -6.12
N ASN A 251 -15.49 24.21 -7.12
CA ASN A 251 -15.01 24.89 -8.30
C ASN A 251 -15.56 26.31 -8.32
N TYR A 252 -14.76 27.28 -8.71
CA TYR A 252 -15.18 28.65 -9.03
C TYR A 252 -14.76 28.94 -10.46
N ARG A 253 -15.72 29.25 -11.32
CA ARG A 253 -15.50 29.64 -12.71
C ARG A 253 -15.88 31.10 -12.87
N ASP A 254 -14.94 31.92 -13.36
CA ASP A 254 -15.16 33.36 -13.42
C ASP A 254 -16.38 33.76 -14.27
N ASP A 255 -17.12 34.74 -13.76
CA ASP A 255 -18.41 35.26 -14.26
C ASP A 255 -19.46 34.19 -14.65
N PHE A 256 -19.34 32.97 -14.12
CA PHE A 256 -20.19 31.84 -14.54
C PHE A 256 -20.75 31.04 -13.38
N SER A 257 -19.96 30.25 -12.66
CA SER A 257 -20.48 29.27 -11.69
C SER A 257 -19.63 29.06 -10.46
N LEU A 258 -20.29 28.61 -9.40
CA LEU A 258 -19.71 27.91 -8.26
C LEU A 258 -20.18 26.44 -8.33
N GLY A 259 -19.24 25.51 -8.48
CA GLY A 259 -19.49 24.09 -8.65
C GLY A 259 -19.23 23.27 -7.40
N LEU A 260 -20.06 22.26 -7.15
CA LEU A 260 -19.85 21.23 -6.14
C LEU A 260 -19.70 19.88 -6.84
N ASN A 261 -18.65 19.15 -6.46
CA ASN A 261 -18.33 17.87 -7.07
C ASN A 261 -18.13 16.83 -5.98
N LEU A 262 -18.71 15.66 -6.18
CA LEU A 262 -18.54 14.50 -5.33
C LEU A 262 -18.19 13.31 -6.20
N GLY A 263 -17.21 12.53 -5.79
CA GLY A 263 -16.91 11.27 -6.43
C GLY A 263 -16.46 10.18 -5.48
N VAL A 264 -16.72 8.94 -5.89
CA VAL A 264 -16.45 7.73 -5.14
C VAL A 264 -15.64 6.76 -5.98
N LYS A 265 -14.74 6.04 -5.32
CA LYS A 265 -13.92 4.98 -5.91
C LYS A 265 -14.42 3.63 -5.39
N ILE A 266 -14.94 2.81 -6.29
CA ILE A 266 -15.55 1.50 -5.99
C ILE A 266 -14.60 0.41 -6.49
N LEU A 267 -14.35 -0.61 -5.65
CA LEU A 267 -13.49 -1.75 -5.99
C LEU A 267 -12.08 -1.33 -6.51
N LYS A 268 -11.58 -0.16 -6.09
CA LYS A 268 -10.31 0.48 -6.50
C LYS A 268 -10.16 0.82 -8.00
N ASN A 269 -10.98 0.26 -8.88
CA ASN A 269 -10.85 0.41 -10.32
C ASN A 269 -11.99 1.22 -10.93
N PHE A 270 -13.16 1.28 -10.29
CA PHE A 270 -14.30 2.04 -10.79
C PHE A 270 -14.39 3.38 -10.08
N THR A 271 -14.71 4.41 -10.83
CA THR A 271 -14.84 5.77 -10.35
C THR A 271 -16.20 6.30 -10.78
N ILE A 272 -16.97 6.86 -9.87
CA ILE A 272 -18.23 7.53 -10.19
C ILE A 272 -18.13 8.96 -9.65
N GLY A 273 -18.37 9.95 -10.50
CA GLY A 273 -18.34 11.36 -10.16
C GLY A 273 -19.63 12.05 -10.58
N TYR A 274 -20.07 13.00 -9.77
CA TYR A 274 -21.16 13.89 -10.07
C TYR A 274 -20.76 15.33 -9.76
N SER A 275 -21.07 16.23 -10.69
CA SER A 275 -20.89 17.67 -10.55
C SER A 275 -22.21 18.39 -10.68
N TYR A 276 -22.37 19.46 -9.90
CA TYR A 276 -23.46 20.40 -10.03
C TYR A 276 -22.94 21.83 -9.91
N ASP A 277 -23.21 22.64 -10.94
CA ASP A 277 -22.78 24.03 -11.04
C ASP A 277 -23.94 24.99 -10.76
N LEU A 278 -23.77 25.80 -9.72
CA LEU A 278 -24.65 26.90 -9.34
C LEU A 278 -24.16 28.20 -9.98
N GLY A 279 -25.04 28.93 -10.63
CA GLY A 279 -24.67 30.12 -11.37
C GLY A 279 -24.54 31.31 -10.48
N ILE A 280 -23.46 32.02 -10.68
CA ILE A 280 -23.16 33.24 -9.96
C ILE A 280 -23.09 34.40 -10.96
N LYS A 281 -23.32 35.63 -10.46
CA LYS A 281 -23.28 36.86 -11.26
C LYS A 281 -24.26 36.85 -12.45
N LYS A 282 -24.11 37.79 -13.39
CA LYS A 282 -25.14 38.09 -14.42
C LYS A 282 -25.34 36.94 -15.39
N THR A 283 -24.27 36.37 -15.93
CA THR A 283 -24.30 35.27 -16.91
C THR A 283 -24.71 33.96 -16.27
N GLY A 284 -24.17 33.62 -15.10
CA GLY A 284 -24.49 32.39 -14.39
C GLY A 284 -25.96 32.27 -13.98
N ARG A 285 -26.57 33.34 -13.46
CA ARG A 285 -27.95 33.30 -12.93
C ARG A 285 -29.02 32.88 -13.94
N TYR A 286 -28.80 33.13 -15.22
CA TYR A 286 -29.71 32.70 -16.28
C TYR A 286 -29.26 31.37 -16.92
N ALA A 287 -28.06 30.89 -16.62
CA ALA A 287 -27.44 29.77 -17.32
C ALA A 287 -27.30 28.49 -16.49
N SER A 288 -27.50 28.58 -15.18
CA SER A 288 -26.96 27.58 -14.27
C SER A 288 -27.98 26.60 -13.72
N ASN A 289 -27.95 25.43 -14.30
CA ASN A 289 -28.30 24.16 -13.67
C ASN A 289 -27.55 23.13 -14.48
N ASN A 290 -26.23 23.08 -14.30
CA ASN A 290 -25.40 22.16 -15.08
C ASN A 290 -25.13 20.92 -14.26
N HIS A 291 -25.28 19.78 -14.90
CA HIS A 291 -25.10 18.46 -14.30
C HIS A 291 -24.07 17.70 -15.10
N GLU A 292 -23.04 17.19 -14.42
CA GLU A 292 -22.07 16.31 -15.05
C GLU A 292 -22.01 14.98 -14.32
N PHE A 293 -22.16 13.90 -15.08
CA PHE A 293 -21.93 12.54 -14.62
C PHE A 293 -20.65 12.01 -15.25
N LEU A 294 -19.79 11.44 -14.42
CA LEU A 294 -18.53 10.83 -14.82
C LEU A 294 -18.51 9.38 -14.33
N LEU A 295 -18.27 8.45 -15.25
CA LEU A 295 -17.98 7.05 -14.96
C LEU A 295 -16.58 6.73 -15.46
N GLY A 296 -15.68 6.41 -14.54
CA GLY A 296 -14.28 6.08 -14.82
C GLY A 296 -13.98 4.62 -14.53
N PHE A 297 -13.05 4.07 -15.29
CA PHE A 297 -12.44 2.77 -15.07
C PHE A 297 -10.93 2.89 -15.20
N SER A 298 -10.19 2.47 -14.18
CA SER A 298 -8.74 2.52 -14.15
C SER A 298 -8.16 1.14 -13.85
N LEU A 299 -7.15 0.75 -14.62
CA LEU A 299 -6.40 -0.48 -14.41
C LEU A 299 -4.91 -0.20 -14.32
N PRO A 300 -4.19 -0.86 -13.38
CA PRO A 300 -2.75 -0.93 -13.47
C PRO A 300 -2.39 -1.69 -14.75
N LEU A 301 -1.66 -1.05 -15.64
CA LEU A 301 -1.00 -1.74 -16.74
C LEU A 301 0.13 -2.54 -16.10
N SER A 302 -0.05 -3.86 -15.97
CA SER A 302 1.03 -4.76 -15.54
C SER A 302 2.19 -4.55 -16.50
N SER A 303 3.25 -3.92 -16.00
CA SER A 303 4.58 -3.98 -16.60
C SER A 303 5.31 -5.19 -16.03
N ASP A 304 4.72 -6.38 -16.14
CA ASP A 304 5.47 -7.62 -15.91
C ASP A 304 6.17 -8.01 -17.20
N LYS A 305 7.30 -7.33 -17.45
CA LYS A 305 8.55 -7.93 -17.93
C LYS A 305 9.68 -6.90 -17.93
N LYS A 306 10.08 -6.48 -16.74
CA LYS A 306 11.48 -6.61 -16.34
C LYS A 306 11.48 -7.41 -15.04
N PRO A 307 12.26 -8.48 -14.91
CA PRO A 307 12.44 -9.08 -13.60
C PRO A 307 12.93 -7.96 -12.70
N ASP A 308 12.21 -7.75 -11.60
CA ASP A 308 12.51 -6.73 -10.61
C ASP A 308 14.01 -6.73 -10.32
N ARG A 309 14.70 -5.63 -10.68
CA ARG A 309 16.02 -5.30 -10.13
C ARG A 309 15.95 -4.92 -8.63
N ILE A 310 14.81 -5.16 -8.00
CA ILE A 310 14.65 -5.17 -6.54
C ILE A 310 15.10 -6.54 -5.98
N LEU A 311 15.15 -7.59 -6.81
CA LEU A 311 15.89 -8.84 -6.54
C LEU A 311 17.37 -8.72 -6.94
N ASP A 312 18.04 -7.61 -6.65
CA ASP A 312 19.51 -7.55 -6.72
C ASP A 312 20.12 -7.38 -5.32
N ASN A 313 19.51 -6.60 -4.42
CA ASN A 313 20.00 -6.49 -3.04
C ASN A 313 19.58 -7.70 -2.18
N ASP A 314 18.28 -8.04 -2.18
CA ASP A 314 17.81 -9.25 -1.46
C ASP A 314 18.29 -10.53 -2.14
N SER A 315 18.48 -10.53 -3.46
CA SER A 315 19.06 -11.65 -4.20
C SER A 315 20.55 -11.82 -3.94
N SER A 316 21.32 -10.75 -3.69
CA SER A 316 22.72 -10.89 -3.28
C SER A 316 22.83 -11.57 -1.91
N ILE A 317 21.98 -11.17 -0.95
CA ILE A 317 21.94 -11.76 0.38
C ILE A 317 21.38 -13.18 0.30
N LEU A 318 20.31 -13.41 -0.46
CA LEU A 318 19.70 -14.73 -0.64
C LEU A 318 20.61 -15.68 -1.43
N LYS A 319 21.35 -15.20 -2.44
CA LYS A 319 22.39 -15.98 -3.15
C LYS A 319 23.59 -16.27 -2.26
N THR A 320 24.00 -15.32 -1.42
CA THR A 320 25.06 -15.55 -0.42
C THR A 320 24.61 -16.58 0.60
N LEU A 321 23.40 -16.45 1.14
CA LEU A 321 22.79 -17.42 2.06
C LEU A 321 22.57 -18.79 1.41
N LEU A 322 22.11 -18.84 0.16
CA LEU A 322 21.97 -20.11 -0.58
C LEU A 322 23.33 -20.74 -0.85
N ALA A 323 24.34 -19.96 -1.25
CA ALA A 323 25.70 -20.47 -1.45
C ALA A 323 26.30 -21.01 -0.14
N GLU A 324 26.04 -20.34 0.98
CA GLU A 324 26.44 -20.77 2.31
C GLU A 324 25.68 -22.04 2.75
N LYS A 325 24.36 -22.12 2.49
CA LYS A 325 23.57 -23.34 2.73
C LYS A 325 24.04 -24.51 1.86
N TYR A 326 24.32 -24.29 0.57
CA TYR A 326 24.83 -25.34 -0.32
C TYR A 326 26.22 -25.82 0.10
N LYS A 327 27.12 -24.91 0.55
CA LYS A 327 28.41 -25.30 1.15
C LYS A 327 28.22 -26.15 2.40
N LYS A 328 27.25 -25.78 3.26
CA LYS A 328 26.94 -26.56 4.46
C LYS A 328 26.35 -27.93 4.12
N ILE A 329 25.50 -28.02 3.09
CA ILE A 329 24.97 -29.29 2.59
C ILE A 329 26.09 -30.16 2.02
N ASP A 330 27.03 -29.61 1.24
CA ASP A 330 28.16 -30.38 0.69
C ASP A 330 29.10 -30.89 1.81
N TYR A 331 29.35 -30.06 2.82
CA TYR A 331 30.10 -30.47 4.01
C TYR A 331 29.39 -31.60 4.77
N LEU A 332 28.08 -31.45 5.03
CA LEU A 332 27.29 -32.48 5.71
C LEU A 332 27.23 -33.78 4.91
N ARG A 333 27.15 -33.70 3.58
CA ARG A 333 27.17 -34.88 2.71
C ARG A 333 28.50 -35.63 2.78
N LYS A 334 29.63 -34.91 2.74
CA LYS A 334 30.96 -35.52 2.92
C LYS A 334 31.13 -36.13 4.31
N ALA A 335 30.66 -35.44 5.35
CA ALA A 335 30.64 -35.99 6.70
C ALA A 335 29.77 -37.26 6.80
N LEU A 336 28.63 -37.30 6.10
CA LEU A 336 27.78 -38.49 6.02
C LEU A 336 28.49 -39.66 5.31
N GLU A 337 29.18 -39.40 4.20
CA GLU A 337 29.96 -40.41 3.48
C GLU A 337 31.13 -40.95 4.32
N GLU A 338 31.73 -40.13 5.18
CA GLU A 338 32.74 -40.56 6.16
C GLU A 338 32.15 -41.34 7.34
N MET A 339 30.93 -41.01 7.77
CA MET A 339 30.19 -41.78 8.78
C MET A 339 29.76 -43.15 8.25
N GLU A 340 29.25 -43.23 7.02
CA GLU A 340 28.92 -44.52 6.36
C GLU A 340 30.14 -45.43 6.18
N LYS A 341 31.35 -44.86 6.07
CA LYS A 341 32.59 -45.64 6.04
C LYS A 341 32.94 -46.22 7.41
N ARG A 342 32.69 -45.47 8.49
CA ARG A 342 32.86 -45.96 9.88
C ARG A 342 31.86 -47.05 10.23
N ASP A 343 30.62 -46.92 9.75
CA ASP A 343 29.54 -47.91 9.96
C ASP A 343 29.80 -49.29 9.30
N LYS A 344 30.83 -49.39 8.44
CA LYS A 344 31.25 -50.66 7.83
C LYS A 344 32.31 -51.42 8.63
N GLN A 345 32.80 -50.85 9.73
CA GLN A 345 33.76 -51.47 10.62
C GLN A 345 33.02 -52.35 11.65
N SER A 346 33.60 -53.48 12.02
CA SER A 346 33.04 -54.37 13.04
C SER A 346 33.24 -53.73 14.41
N ASP A 347 32.17 -53.69 15.21
CA ASP A 347 32.12 -53.16 16.58
C ASP A 347 31.25 -54.17 17.37
N GLN A 348 31.92 -55.05 18.12
CA GLN A 348 31.35 -56.25 18.71
C GLN A 348 30.48 -55.94 19.94
N ASP A 349 30.91 -55.03 20.80
CA ASP A 349 30.23 -54.63 22.03
C ASP A 349 29.38 -53.35 21.88
N ARG A 350 29.50 -52.69 20.72
CA ARG A 350 28.67 -51.57 20.25
C ARG A 350 28.85 -50.30 21.08
N ASP A 351 30.04 -50.09 21.61
CA ASP A 351 30.38 -48.90 22.38
C ASP A 351 30.71 -47.68 21.50
N GLY A 352 30.77 -47.86 20.18
CA GLY A 352 31.03 -46.81 19.19
C GLY A 352 32.49 -46.72 18.76
N VAL A 353 33.36 -47.59 19.25
CA VAL A 353 34.75 -47.76 18.82
C VAL A 353 34.91 -49.08 18.06
N ALA A 354 35.61 -49.07 16.94
CA ALA A 354 35.75 -50.27 16.12
C ALA A 354 36.70 -51.30 16.75
N ASP A 355 36.42 -52.59 16.55
CA ASP A 355 37.16 -53.73 17.12
C ASP A 355 38.69 -53.65 16.89
N ASP A 356 39.14 -52.95 15.84
CA ASP A 356 40.56 -52.84 15.49
C ASP A 356 41.35 -51.78 16.28
N ILE A 357 40.65 -50.86 16.96
CA ILE A 357 41.24 -49.80 17.78
C ILE A 357 40.75 -49.81 19.24
N ASP A 358 39.78 -50.67 19.56
CA ASP A 358 39.23 -50.84 20.90
C ASP A 358 40.16 -51.65 21.84
N GLN A 359 40.49 -51.07 22.99
CA GLN A 359 41.31 -51.66 24.05
C GLN A 359 40.47 -52.32 25.15
N CYS A 360 39.16 -52.07 25.17
CA CYS A 360 38.19 -52.48 26.17
C CYS A 360 36.98 -53.22 25.53
N PRO A 361 37.16 -54.42 24.95
CA PRO A 361 36.22 -55.11 24.04
C PRO A 361 34.96 -55.72 24.67
N ASN A 362 34.55 -55.25 25.86
CA ASN A 362 33.28 -55.60 26.49
C ASN A 362 32.65 -54.39 27.21
N THR A 363 32.90 -53.18 26.73
CA THR A 363 32.30 -51.98 27.31
C THR A 363 30.81 -51.95 26.99
N PRO A 364 29.92 -51.74 27.97
CA PRO A 364 28.49 -51.64 27.68
C PRO A 364 28.21 -50.48 26.72
N SER A 365 27.44 -50.74 25.66
CA SER A 365 27.12 -49.80 24.57
C SER A 365 26.50 -48.44 24.96
N TYR A 366 26.20 -48.23 26.24
CA TYR A 366 25.61 -47.00 26.78
C TYR A 366 26.59 -46.19 27.64
N TYR A 367 27.82 -46.67 27.80
CA TYR A 367 28.87 -45.92 28.46
C TYR A 367 29.51 -44.91 27.49
N ILE A 368 29.91 -43.77 28.02
CA ILE A 368 30.74 -42.76 27.37
C ILE A 368 32.18 -43.29 27.41
N VAL A 369 32.74 -43.56 26.24
CA VAL A 369 34.09 -44.10 26.06
C VAL A 369 35.02 -43.09 25.42
N ASP A 370 36.33 -43.25 25.65
CA ASP A 370 37.37 -42.48 24.98
C ASP A 370 37.66 -42.99 23.55
N GLU A 371 38.67 -42.41 22.88
CA GLU A 371 39.08 -42.82 21.52
C GLU A 371 39.57 -44.28 21.43
N THR A 372 39.73 -44.96 22.58
CA THR A 372 40.22 -46.35 22.69
C THR A 372 39.18 -47.33 23.22
N GLY A 373 37.91 -46.94 23.33
CA GLY A 373 36.80 -47.82 23.75
C GLY A 373 36.70 -48.03 25.27
N CYS A 374 37.49 -47.29 26.06
CA CYS A 374 37.49 -47.45 27.51
C CYS A 374 36.61 -46.38 28.19
N PRO A 375 35.86 -46.74 29.26
CA PRO A 375 34.98 -45.80 29.96
C PRO A 375 35.74 -44.59 30.53
N VAL A 376 35.17 -43.40 30.33
CA VAL A 376 35.73 -42.14 30.84
C VAL A 376 35.32 -41.92 32.30
N ASP A 377 36.29 -41.51 33.12
CA ASP A 377 36.13 -40.97 34.48
C ASP A 377 36.85 -39.61 34.49
N SER A 378 36.09 -38.54 34.27
CA SER A 378 36.58 -37.21 33.96
C SER A 378 37.13 -36.47 35.18
N ASP A 379 36.61 -36.74 36.38
CA ASP A 379 37.05 -36.10 37.62
C ASP A 379 37.87 -37.02 38.55
N GLY A 380 37.96 -38.31 38.21
CA GLY A 380 38.82 -39.29 38.86
C GLY A 380 38.29 -39.75 40.22
N ASP A 381 36.98 -39.63 40.47
CA ASP A 381 36.37 -40.04 41.74
C ASP A 381 36.10 -41.55 41.83
N GLY A 382 36.33 -42.28 40.73
CA GLY A 382 36.19 -43.72 40.62
C GLY A 382 34.82 -44.19 40.16
N ILE A 383 33.92 -43.27 39.80
CA ILE A 383 32.65 -43.55 39.11
C ILE A 383 32.80 -43.07 37.67
N VAL A 384 32.50 -43.94 36.72
CA VAL A 384 32.55 -43.55 35.30
C VAL A 384 31.49 -42.48 35.00
N ASP A 385 31.78 -41.55 34.10
CA ASP A 385 30.93 -40.40 33.75
C ASP A 385 29.47 -40.80 33.39
N SER A 386 29.29 -42.03 32.91
CA SER A 386 27.98 -42.58 32.52
C SER A 386 27.11 -43.00 33.71
N GLU A 387 27.73 -43.19 34.86
CA GLU A 387 27.10 -43.55 36.13
C GLU A 387 27.21 -42.43 37.18
N ASP A 388 27.94 -41.36 36.86
CA ASP A 388 28.13 -40.17 37.67
C ASP A 388 27.09 -39.07 37.36
N LEU A 389 26.46 -38.53 38.41
CA LEU A 389 25.55 -37.38 38.30
C LEU A 389 26.27 -36.04 38.14
N CYS A 390 27.54 -35.93 38.53
CA CYS A 390 28.38 -34.74 38.42
C CYS A 390 29.77 -35.03 37.82
N PRO A 391 29.85 -35.42 36.52
CA PRO A 391 31.08 -35.94 35.88
C PRO A 391 32.30 -34.99 35.84
N GLU A 392 32.15 -33.74 36.26
CA GLU A 392 33.24 -32.75 36.25
C GLU A 392 33.71 -32.38 37.67
N ILE A 393 33.10 -32.93 38.72
CA ILE A 393 33.32 -32.50 40.10
C ILE A 393 33.26 -33.71 41.05
N ALA A 394 34.45 -34.17 41.45
CA ALA A 394 34.60 -35.35 42.27
C ALA A 394 33.65 -35.37 43.48
N GLY A 395 32.86 -36.45 43.58
CA GLY A 395 31.89 -36.65 44.63
C GLY A 395 32.12 -37.93 45.40
N SER A 396 31.05 -38.40 46.05
CA SER A 396 31.07 -39.66 46.80
C SER A 396 30.19 -40.69 46.10
N PHE A 397 30.53 -41.96 46.27
CA PHE A 397 29.71 -43.07 45.78
C PHE A 397 28.29 -43.03 46.36
N GLU A 398 28.15 -42.67 47.64
CA GLU A 398 26.85 -42.51 48.30
C GLU A 398 25.95 -41.45 47.64
N ASN A 399 26.56 -40.40 47.05
CA ASN A 399 25.86 -39.32 46.35
C ASN A 399 26.01 -39.41 44.82
N LYS A 400 26.33 -40.60 44.28
CA LYS A 400 26.47 -40.88 42.84
C LYS A 400 27.39 -39.86 42.13
N GLY A 401 28.55 -39.61 42.71
CA GLY A 401 29.62 -38.76 42.16
C GLY A 401 29.35 -37.25 42.23
N CYS A 402 28.26 -36.81 42.87
CA CYS A 402 28.06 -35.39 43.17
C CYS A 402 28.64 -34.95 44.51
N PRO A 403 29.15 -33.70 44.61
CA PRO A 403 29.43 -33.06 45.89
C PRO A 403 28.14 -32.81 46.66
N GLU A 404 28.15 -33.03 47.97
CA GLU A 404 26.98 -32.73 48.82
C GLU A 404 26.73 -31.21 48.88
N GLN A 405 25.65 -30.73 48.24
CA GLN A 405 25.14 -29.37 48.41
C GLN A 405 23.84 -29.37 49.23
N LYS A 406 23.72 -28.42 50.18
CA LYS A 406 22.49 -28.25 50.97
C LYS A 406 21.53 -27.32 50.24
N GLU A 407 20.44 -27.88 49.71
CA GLU A 407 19.31 -27.10 49.21
C GLU A 407 18.48 -26.56 50.39
N GLU A 408 18.38 -25.23 50.54
CA GLU A 408 17.49 -24.62 51.54
C GLU A 408 16.26 -24.02 50.84
N LYS A 409 15.10 -24.64 51.04
CA LYS A 409 13.82 -24.12 50.53
C LYS A 409 13.42 -22.87 51.32
N ILE A 410 13.13 -21.79 50.61
CA ILE A 410 12.73 -20.51 51.22
C ILE A 410 11.21 -20.49 51.39
N ASP A 411 10.75 -20.63 52.63
CA ASP A 411 9.34 -20.41 52.96
C ASP A 411 9.05 -18.91 53.00
N MET A 412 8.30 -18.42 52.01
CA MET A 412 7.85 -17.03 51.97
C MET A 412 6.52 -16.85 52.69
N GLU A 413 6.43 -15.79 53.50
CA GLU A 413 5.24 -15.43 54.29
C GLU A 413 4.04 -15.06 53.39
N ASP A 414 4.32 -14.51 52.20
CA ASP A 414 3.36 -14.36 51.11
C ASP A 414 3.33 -15.64 50.26
N HIS A 415 2.24 -16.41 50.34
CA HIS A 415 2.08 -17.60 49.51
C HIS A 415 2.15 -17.26 48.02
N LEU A 416 3.10 -17.87 47.31
CA LEU A 416 3.20 -17.77 45.85
C LEU A 416 1.95 -18.39 45.21
N GLU A 417 1.12 -17.55 44.61
CA GLU A 417 -0.11 -18.02 43.99
C GLU A 417 0.17 -18.82 42.71
N ASN A 418 -0.49 -19.97 42.57
CA ASN A 418 -0.44 -20.80 41.36
C ASN A 418 -1.01 -20.06 40.14
N ILE A 419 -0.47 -20.37 38.96
CA ILE A 419 -1.03 -19.95 37.67
C ILE A 419 -1.89 -21.06 37.09
N TYR A 420 -3.17 -20.78 36.87
CA TYR A 420 -4.14 -21.74 36.36
C TYR A 420 -4.38 -21.61 34.86
N PHE A 421 -4.73 -22.72 34.22
CA PHE A 421 -4.97 -22.81 32.78
C PHE A 421 -6.33 -23.44 32.45
N SER A 422 -6.89 -23.00 31.32
CA SER A 422 -8.05 -23.66 30.71
C SER A 422 -7.68 -25.04 30.16
N PHE A 423 -8.69 -25.89 29.95
CA PHE A 423 -8.51 -27.23 29.38
C PHE A 423 -7.75 -27.19 28.05
N GLY A 424 -6.74 -28.05 27.89
CA GLY A 424 -5.89 -28.13 26.69
C GLY A 424 -5.07 -26.87 26.35
N ASN A 425 -5.06 -25.85 27.22
CA ASN A 425 -4.47 -24.55 26.91
C ASN A 425 -3.21 -24.29 27.76
N TYR A 426 -2.32 -23.46 27.22
CA TYR A 426 -1.07 -23.00 27.84
C TYR A 426 -0.87 -21.48 27.73
N THR A 427 -1.87 -20.73 27.27
CA THR A 427 -1.81 -19.27 27.16
C THR A 427 -2.06 -18.55 28.49
N LEU A 428 -1.33 -17.46 28.73
CA LEU A 428 -1.48 -16.64 29.94
C LEU A 428 -2.64 -15.67 29.81
N THR A 429 -3.53 -15.67 30.81
CA THR A 429 -4.58 -14.65 30.94
C THR A 429 -4.02 -13.34 31.51
N GLU A 430 -4.79 -12.25 31.42
CA GLU A 430 -4.42 -10.99 32.05
C GLU A 430 -4.30 -11.10 33.57
N TYR A 431 -5.21 -11.85 34.20
CA TYR A 431 -5.15 -12.16 35.62
C TYR A 431 -3.87 -12.92 36.00
N SER A 432 -3.47 -13.92 35.20
CA SER A 432 -2.21 -14.65 35.39
C SER A 432 -0.98 -13.72 35.28
N ARG A 433 -0.98 -12.78 34.33
CA ARG A 433 0.10 -11.81 34.17
C ARG A 433 0.26 -10.88 35.38
N ASN A 434 -0.85 -10.43 35.96
CA ASN A 434 -0.81 -9.59 37.17
C ASN A 434 -0.20 -10.33 38.37
N LYS A 435 -0.43 -11.64 38.52
CA LYS A 435 0.21 -12.45 39.55
C LYS A 435 1.70 -12.61 39.34
N LEU A 436 2.11 -12.90 38.10
CA LEU A 436 3.52 -13.03 37.73
C LEU A 436 4.31 -11.74 37.98
N ALA A 437 3.68 -10.57 37.86
CA ALA A 437 4.32 -9.30 38.16
C ALA A 437 4.80 -9.18 39.62
N THR A 438 4.09 -9.79 40.58
CA THR A 438 4.51 -9.85 41.99
C THR A 438 5.74 -10.74 42.15
N LEU A 439 5.72 -11.93 41.54
CA LEU A 439 6.86 -12.86 41.56
C LEU A 439 8.13 -12.23 40.95
N ILE A 440 7.99 -11.53 39.82
CA ILE A 440 9.10 -10.81 39.16
C ILE A 440 9.76 -9.79 40.11
N LYS A 441 8.97 -9.07 40.92
CA LYS A 441 9.52 -8.09 41.88
C LYS A 441 10.37 -8.78 42.95
N ILE A 442 9.96 -9.96 43.42
CA ILE A 442 10.68 -10.73 44.44
C ILE A 442 12.01 -11.25 43.88
N LEU A 443 11.99 -11.86 42.70
CA LEU A 443 13.19 -12.41 42.06
C LEU A 443 14.19 -11.32 41.65
N LYS A 444 13.71 -10.15 41.20
CA LYS A 444 14.60 -9.01 40.92
C LYS A 444 15.28 -8.43 42.16
N LYS A 445 14.64 -8.53 43.33
CA LYS A 445 15.21 -8.06 44.59
C LYS A 445 16.27 -9.01 45.14
N ASN A 446 16.17 -10.31 44.84
CA ASN A 446 17.01 -11.36 45.41
C ASN A 446 17.65 -12.22 44.30
N GLN A 447 18.79 -11.78 43.77
CA GLN A 447 19.43 -12.44 42.62
C GLN A 447 20.04 -13.82 42.92
N ASN A 448 20.16 -14.21 44.18
CA ASN A 448 20.66 -15.53 44.59
C ASN A 448 19.55 -16.59 44.66
N TYR A 449 18.31 -16.21 44.38
CA TYR A 449 17.19 -17.14 44.45
C TYR A 449 17.02 -17.89 43.14
N THR A 450 16.85 -19.20 43.27
CA THR A 450 16.49 -20.07 42.16
C THR A 450 15.00 -20.40 42.24
N LEU A 451 14.27 -20.08 41.18
CA LEU A 451 12.86 -20.40 41.03
C LEU A 451 12.71 -21.80 40.42
N LYS A 452 12.12 -22.73 41.16
CA LYS A 452 11.70 -24.05 40.66
C LYS A 452 10.22 -24.02 40.32
N MET A 453 9.88 -24.26 39.06
CA MET A 453 8.51 -24.27 38.57
C MET A 453 8.05 -25.69 38.25
N HIS A 454 6.85 -26.02 38.70
CA HIS A 454 6.26 -27.34 38.54
C HIS A 454 4.99 -27.26 37.69
N GLY A 455 4.97 -27.98 36.57
CA GLY A 455 3.88 -27.96 35.60
C GLY A 455 2.95 -29.16 35.77
N HIS A 456 1.65 -28.91 35.89
CA HIS A 456 0.64 -29.92 36.17
C HIS A 456 -0.53 -29.86 35.18
N THR A 457 -1.17 -31.01 34.94
CA THR A 457 -2.38 -31.17 34.12
C THR A 457 -3.50 -31.85 34.90
N ASP A 458 -4.67 -31.97 34.28
CA ASP A 458 -5.69 -32.93 34.71
C ASP A 458 -5.38 -34.33 34.14
N ASP A 459 -6.23 -35.29 34.46
CA ASP A 459 -6.13 -36.71 34.08
C ASP A 459 -6.73 -37.03 32.69
N ILE A 460 -7.00 -36.01 31.88
CA ILE A 460 -7.62 -36.21 30.56
C ILE A 460 -6.53 -36.17 29.50
N GLY A 461 -6.22 -37.35 28.95
CA GLY A 461 -5.23 -37.51 27.90
C GLY A 461 -4.37 -38.74 28.14
N SER A 462 -3.32 -38.91 27.33
CA SER A 462 -2.24 -39.83 27.68
C SER A 462 -1.22 -39.12 28.56
N ASP A 463 -0.52 -39.88 29.39
CA ASP A 463 0.55 -39.37 30.25
C ASP A 463 1.60 -38.58 29.45
N SER A 464 2.05 -39.12 28.31
CA SER A 464 2.98 -38.43 27.40
C SER A 464 2.46 -37.08 26.89
N SER A 465 1.18 -37.00 26.50
CA SER A 465 0.58 -35.73 26.08
C SER A 465 0.42 -34.75 27.25
N ASN A 466 0.16 -35.24 28.46
CA ASN A 466 0.03 -34.43 29.66
C ASN A 466 1.39 -33.87 30.12
N ILE A 467 2.46 -34.66 30.05
CA ILE A 467 3.84 -34.21 30.26
C ILE A 467 4.22 -33.12 29.25
N GLU A 468 3.93 -33.33 27.96
CA GLU A 468 4.20 -32.34 26.91
C GLU A 468 3.41 -31.02 27.15
N LEU A 469 2.14 -31.11 27.54
CA LEU A 469 1.31 -29.94 27.84
C LEU A 469 1.80 -29.20 29.09
N ALA A 470 2.19 -29.92 30.15
CA ALA A 470 2.81 -29.34 31.34
C ALA A 470 4.11 -28.59 30.98
N TYR A 471 4.94 -29.18 30.12
CA TYR A 471 6.16 -28.55 29.62
C TYR A 471 5.88 -27.27 28.83
N LYS A 472 4.88 -27.27 27.94
CA LYS A 472 4.45 -26.07 27.20
C LYS A 472 3.97 -24.94 28.13
N ARG A 473 3.25 -25.27 29.20
CA ARG A 473 2.83 -24.29 30.23
C ARG A 473 4.03 -23.70 30.94
N LEU A 474 4.99 -24.54 31.35
CA LEU A 474 6.22 -24.11 32.00
C LEU A 474 7.04 -23.18 31.11
N LEU A 475 7.24 -23.54 29.84
CA LEU A 475 7.94 -22.68 28.88
C LEU A 475 7.22 -21.35 28.66
N THR A 476 5.89 -21.34 28.63
CA THR A 476 5.14 -20.08 28.49
C THR A 476 5.36 -19.15 29.67
N VAL A 477 5.35 -19.68 30.90
CA VAL A 477 5.64 -18.90 32.11
C VAL A 477 7.11 -18.48 32.13
N LYS A 478 8.05 -19.39 31.85
CA LYS A 478 9.50 -19.13 31.79
C LYS A 478 9.81 -17.99 30.81
N ASN A 479 9.32 -18.09 29.59
CA ASN A 479 9.52 -17.05 28.57
C ASN A 479 8.96 -15.69 29.00
N TYR A 480 7.80 -15.67 29.66
CA TYR A 480 7.24 -14.43 30.19
C TYR A 480 8.12 -13.82 31.29
N LEU A 481 8.68 -14.63 32.20
CA LEU A 481 9.59 -14.16 33.25
C LEU A 481 10.91 -13.63 32.66
N VAL A 482 11.50 -14.35 31.70
CA VAL A 482 12.75 -13.95 31.03
C VAL A 482 12.58 -12.65 30.25
N LEU A 483 11.49 -12.50 29.50
CA LEU A 483 11.17 -11.25 28.79
C LEU A 483 11.01 -10.05 29.74
N ASN A 484 10.65 -10.31 31.00
CA ASN A 484 10.54 -9.27 32.03
C ASN A 484 11.81 -9.11 32.89
N GLY A 485 12.93 -9.73 32.49
CA GLY A 485 14.26 -9.49 33.04
C GLY A 485 14.68 -10.41 34.19
N ILE A 486 14.13 -11.63 34.25
CA ILE A 486 14.67 -12.69 35.12
C ILE A 486 15.69 -13.53 34.32
N PRO A 487 16.92 -13.73 34.80
CA PRO A 487 17.92 -14.58 34.13
C PRO A 487 17.43 -16.02 33.93
N ASP A 488 17.75 -16.63 32.78
CA ASP A 488 17.29 -17.99 32.44
C ASP A 488 17.83 -19.06 33.40
N ASN A 489 19.07 -18.88 33.86
CA ASN A 489 19.76 -19.76 34.80
C ASN A 489 19.19 -19.72 36.22
N GLN A 490 18.33 -18.74 36.56
CA GLN A 490 17.61 -18.72 37.84
C GLN A 490 16.32 -19.56 37.80
N ILE A 491 15.96 -20.15 36.66
CA ILE A 491 14.65 -20.80 36.47
C ILE A 491 14.83 -22.27 36.10
N ILE A 492 14.41 -23.15 37.02
CA ILE A 492 14.33 -24.60 36.82
C ILE A 492 12.88 -24.97 36.51
N VAL A 493 12.65 -25.82 35.52
CA VAL A 493 11.32 -26.29 35.12
C VAL A 493 11.21 -27.80 35.29
N VAL A 494 10.12 -28.26 35.90
CA VAL A 494 9.86 -29.68 36.16
C VAL A 494 8.45 -30.04 35.67
N PRO A 495 8.31 -30.71 34.52
CA PRO A 495 7.01 -31.12 34.00
C PRO A 495 6.54 -32.41 34.69
N HIS A 496 5.47 -32.34 35.47
CA HIS A 496 4.90 -33.50 36.16
C HIS A 496 3.74 -34.15 35.41
N GLY A 497 3.15 -33.45 34.44
CA GLY A 497 1.92 -33.93 33.79
C GLY A 497 0.79 -34.10 34.80
N GLU A 498 0.16 -35.28 34.80
CA GLU A 498 -0.98 -35.59 35.68
C GLU A 498 -0.58 -36.26 37.01
N SER A 499 0.72 -36.54 37.21
CA SER A 499 1.23 -37.38 38.31
C SER A 499 1.09 -36.78 39.71
N LEU A 500 0.98 -35.46 39.85
CA LEU A 500 0.91 -34.74 41.14
C LEU A 500 -0.35 -33.84 41.25
N PRO A 501 -1.55 -34.44 41.30
CA PRO A 501 -2.79 -33.68 41.47
C PRO A 501 -2.88 -33.08 42.88
N VAL A 502 -3.32 -31.83 42.99
CA VAL A 502 -3.60 -31.19 44.29
C VAL A 502 -4.94 -31.63 44.87
N VAL A 503 -5.87 -32.04 44.01
CA VAL A 503 -7.18 -32.59 44.36
C VAL A 503 -7.51 -33.76 43.44
N ALA A 504 -8.27 -34.75 43.90
CA ALA A 504 -8.66 -35.87 43.03
C ALA A 504 -9.44 -35.39 41.79
N ASN A 505 -9.14 -35.93 40.61
CA ASN A 505 -9.78 -35.55 39.33
C ASN A 505 -11.22 -36.09 39.15
N THR A 506 -12.08 -35.88 40.14
CA THR A 506 -13.47 -36.37 40.14
C THR A 506 -14.41 -35.58 39.23
N ASP A 507 -14.21 -34.27 39.09
CA ASP A 507 -15.11 -33.39 38.34
C ASP A 507 -14.36 -32.27 37.62
N ASN A 508 -15.08 -31.46 36.83
CA ASN A 508 -14.46 -30.39 36.03
C ASN A 508 -13.86 -29.27 36.88
N LYS A 509 -14.37 -29.04 38.10
CA LYS A 509 -13.85 -28.03 39.02
C LYS A 509 -12.57 -28.53 39.67
N SER A 510 -12.50 -29.80 40.08
CA SER A 510 -11.29 -30.39 40.63
C SER A 510 -10.18 -30.49 39.57
N ARG A 511 -10.51 -30.90 38.34
CA ARG A 511 -9.60 -30.84 37.19
C ARG A 511 -9.06 -29.44 36.92
N ALA A 512 -9.90 -28.41 37.07
CA ALA A 512 -9.44 -27.02 36.92
C ALA A 512 -8.37 -26.61 37.93
N ASN A 513 -8.44 -27.13 39.15
CA ASN A 513 -7.41 -26.88 40.15
C ASN A 513 -6.10 -27.61 39.84
N ASN A 514 -6.14 -28.73 39.13
CA ASN A 514 -4.94 -29.49 38.76
C ASN A 514 -4.21 -28.90 37.55
N ARG A 515 -4.91 -28.24 36.62
CA ARG A 515 -4.32 -27.52 35.49
C ARG A 515 -3.61 -26.23 35.92
N ARG A 516 -2.40 -26.37 36.46
CA ARG A 516 -1.66 -25.26 37.07
C ARG A 516 -0.15 -25.31 36.84
N VAL A 517 0.50 -24.19 37.09
CA VAL A 517 1.93 -24.10 37.39
C VAL A 517 2.07 -23.62 38.84
N SER A 518 2.85 -24.35 39.63
CA SER A 518 3.21 -24.00 41.01
C SER A 518 4.69 -23.63 41.11
N PHE A 519 5.03 -22.87 42.15
CA PHE A 519 6.34 -22.23 42.30
C PHE A 519 6.95 -22.55 43.65
N GLU A 520 8.25 -22.80 43.66
CA GLU A 520 9.07 -22.93 44.84
C GLU A 520 10.35 -22.12 44.66
N ILE A 521 10.86 -21.52 45.73
CA ILE A 521 12.09 -20.73 45.71
C ILE A 521 13.12 -21.41 46.60
N TYR A 522 14.33 -21.51 46.09
CA TYR A 522 15.45 -22.14 46.76
C TYR A 522 16.63 -21.19 46.86
N ASN A 523 17.40 -21.36 47.94
CA ASN A 523 18.76 -20.86 48.06
C ASN A 523 19.71 -22.06 48.01
N TYR A 524 20.64 -22.04 47.07
CA TYR A 524 21.68 -23.04 46.95
C TYR A 524 22.95 -22.45 47.60
N GLN A 525 23.41 -23.05 48.71
CA GLN A 525 24.60 -22.62 49.46
C GLN A 525 25.84 -23.39 49.07
#